data_AF-A0A534W9R5-F1
#
_entry.id   AF-A0A534W9R5-F1
#
_cell.length_a   1.000
_cell.length_b   1.000
_cell.length_c   1.000
_cell.angle_alpha   90.00
_cell.angle_beta   90.00
_cell.angle_gamma   90.00
#
_symmetry.space_group_name_H-M   'P 1'
#
loop_
_entity.id
_entity.type
_entity.pdbx_description
1 polymer ?
#
loop_
_entity_poly.entity_id
_entity_poly.type
_entity_poly.pdbx_seq_one_letter_code
_entity_poly.pdbx_strand_id
1 'polypeptide(L)'
;MFTRGIGSVEPSEATVGVGEHVSYVFAWTVPEPSWRVLDSLHFRILDDERIILWVRFQEVTGAPGTFSVVDPKNGNPGPAFAPGRPTRLETEAATLYLAGSAVDGPPGPRVELTLDLSFKPSAAGRDGRTYQVEVLAIDDAGEEQGFTPAGVLTIE
;
A
#
# COMPACT_ATOMS: atom_id res chain seq x y z
N MET A 1 -15.46 3.31 -19.79
CA MET A 1 -14.99 4.62 -19.26
C MET A 1 -14.94 4.46 -17.75
N PHE A 2 -13.75 4.23 -17.20
CA PHE A 2 -13.56 4.03 -15.77
C PHE A 2 -13.93 5.32 -15.02
N THR A 3 -14.93 5.25 -14.13
CA THR A 3 -15.28 6.38 -13.29
C THR A 3 -14.22 6.49 -12.18
N ARG A 4 -13.53 7.64 -12.14
CA ARG A 4 -12.35 7.91 -11.29
C ARG A 4 -12.63 7.70 -9.80
N GLY A 5 -12.02 6.66 -9.22
CA GLY A 5 -11.92 6.53 -7.77
C GLY A 5 -11.05 7.63 -7.15
N ILE A 6 -11.25 7.89 -5.86
CA ILE A 6 -10.43 8.80 -5.06
C ILE A 6 -9.68 7.98 -4.02
N GLY A 7 -8.34 8.06 -4.06
CA GLY A 7 -7.45 7.46 -3.08
C GLY A 7 -6.96 8.48 -2.06
N SER A 8 -6.83 8.06 -0.80
CA SER A 8 -6.24 8.85 0.27
C SER A 8 -5.42 7.97 1.21
N VAL A 9 -4.39 8.55 1.82
CA VAL A 9 -3.57 7.90 2.83
C VAL A 9 -3.58 8.74 4.11
N GLU A 10 -3.75 8.08 5.25
CA GLU A 10 -3.63 8.68 6.58
C GLU A 10 -2.59 7.91 7.41
N PRO A 11 -1.61 8.57 8.04
CA PRO A 11 -1.34 10.00 7.94
C PRO A 11 -0.86 10.40 6.53
N SER A 12 -1.26 11.57 6.05
CA SER A 12 -0.73 12.11 4.78
C SER A 12 0.70 12.65 4.93
N GLU A 13 1.14 12.94 6.16
CA GLU A 13 2.51 13.33 6.49
C GLU A 13 2.96 12.56 7.73
N ALA A 14 4.10 11.86 7.64
CA ALA A 14 4.66 11.10 8.74
C ALA A 14 6.16 11.30 8.89
N THR A 15 6.65 11.23 10.12
CA THR A 15 8.06 11.07 10.44
C THR A 15 8.20 9.87 11.36
N VAL A 16 9.15 8.98 11.08
CA VAL A 16 9.34 7.73 11.83
C VAL A 16 10.81 7.40 11.97
N GLY A 17 11.21 6.93 13.15
CA GLY A 17 12.57 6.43 13.38
C GLY A 17 12.82 5.08 12.69
N VAL A 18 14.08 4.80 12.34
CA VAL A 18 14.48 3.45 11.89
C VAL A 18 14.07 2.38 12.91
N GLY A 19 13.38 1.35 12.43
CA GLY A 19 12.88 0.24 13.23
C GLY A 19 11.60 0.54 14.02
N GLU A 20 11.17 1.80 14.11
CA GLU A 20 9.88 2.16 14.68
C GLU A 20 8.74 1.85 13.71
N HIS A 21 7.55 1.68 14.27
CA HIS A 21 6.35 1.35 13.52
C HIS A 21 5.58 2.62 13.15
N VAL A 22 5.05 2.64 11.92
CA VAL A 22 4.03 3.59 11.48
C VAL A 22 2.87 2.81 10.87
N SER A 23 1.65 3.22 11.23
CA SER A 23 0.43 2.64 10.67
C SER A 23 -0.16 3.60 9.65
N TYR A 24 -0.31 3.12 8.42
CA TYR A 24 -1.04 3.83 7.36
C TYR A 24 -2.43 3.24 7.16
N VAL A 25 -3.41 4.10 6.94
CA VAL A 25 -4.73 3.75 6.42
C VAL A 25 -4.79 4.24 4.97
N PHE A 26 -4.74 3.30 4.03
CA PHE A 26 -4.99 3.59 2.62
C PHE A 26 -6.46 3.31 2.31
N ALA A 27 -7.21 4.35 1.98
CA ALA A 27 -8.59 4.25 1.54
C ALA A 27 -8.74 4.50 0.05
N TRP A 28 -9.60 3.70 -0.60
CA TRP A 28 -10.04 3.92 -1.97
C TRP A 28 -11.56 3.94 -2.03
N THR A 29 -12.12 5.01 -2.59
CA THR A 29 -13.58 5.15 -2.79
C THR A 29 -13.90 5.08 -4.27
N VAL A 30 -14.74 4.12 -4.67
CA VAL A 30 -15.21 3.96 -6.05
C VAL A 30 -16.53 4.71 -6.23
N PRO A 31 -16.66 5.59 -7.24
CA PRO A 31 -17.94 6.20 -7.57
C PRO A 31 -18.94 5.14 -8.04
N GLU A 32 -20.21 5.30 -7.64
CA GLU A 32 -21.32 4.37 -7.88
C GLU A 32 -21.39 3.82 -9.33
N PRO A 33 -21.89 2.57 -9.54
CA PRO A 33 -22.70 1.80 -8.59
C PRO A 33 -22.06 0.53 -8.01
N SER A 34 -20.76 0.24 -8.17
CA SER A 34 -20.24 -1.02 -7.64
C SER A 34 -18.76 -1.00 -7.28
N TRP A 35 -18.47 -1.44 -6.06
CA TRP A 35 -17.13 -1.79 -5.56
C TRP A 35 -16.60 -3.12 -6.09
N ARG A 36 -17.49 -4.00 -6.61
CA ARG A 36 -17.17 -5.33 -7.18
C ARG A 36 -16.48 -5.25 -8.54
N VAL A 37 -15.66 -4.23 -8.71
CA VAL A 37 -14.86 -4.02 -9.89
C VAL A 37 -13.41 -3.84 -9.50
N LEU A 38 -13.02 -3.96 -8.23
CA LEU A 38 -11.65 -3.70 -7.81
C LEU A 38 -10.86 -5.01 -7.79
N ASP A 39 -9.87 -5.16 -8.66
CA ASP A 39 -8.96 -6.32 -8.60
C ASP A 39 -7.91 -6.09 -7.51
N SER A 40 -7.27 -4.92 -7.53
CA SER A 40 -6.15 -4.65 -6.64
C SER A 40 -5.95 -3.19 -6.28
N LEU A 41 -5.35 -3.00 -5.10
CA LEU A 41 -4.92 -1.73 -4.56
C LEU A 41 -3.41 -1.73 -4.40
N HIS A 42 -2.78 -0.64 -4.80
CA HIS A 42 -1.33 -0.49 -4.82
C HIS A 42 -0.94 0.71 -3.98
N PHE A 43 -0.09 0.47 -2.98
CA PHE A 43 0.51 1.49 -2.13
C PHE A 43 2.02 1.42 -2.31
N ARG A 44 2.67 2.52 -2.69
CA ARG A 44 4.12 2.54 -2.85
C ARG A 44 4.76 3.75 -2.20
N ILE A 45 5.99 3.55 -1.73
CA ILE A 45 6.84 4.56 -1.14
C ILE A 45 8.09 4.68 -2.00
N LEU A 46 8.38 5.88 -2.48
CA LEU A 46 9.45 6.14 -3.43
C LEU A 46 10.05 7.54 -3.29
N ASP A 47 11.26 7.69 -3.80
CA ASP A 47 11.90 8.98 -4.07
C ASP A 47 12.32 9.02 -5.55
N ASP A 48 13.08 10.05 -5.94
CA ASP A 48 13.58 10.20 -7.31
C ASP A 48 14.56 9.10 -7.73
N GLU A 49 15.12 8.34 -6.78
CA GLU A 49 16.12 7.29 -7.03
C GLU A 49 15.49 5.90 -7.13
N ARG A 50 14.51 5.58 -6.28
CA ARG A 50 13.98 4.21 -6.15
C ARG A 50 12.64 4.12 -5.43
N ILE A 51 11.97 2.99 -5.68
CA ILE A 51 10.86 2.49 -4.87
C ILE A 51 11.43 1.66 -3.71
N ILE A 52 11.16 2.04 -2.47
CA ILE A 52 11.64 1.31 -1.28
C ILE A 52 10.65 0.25 -0.77
N LEU A 53 9.37 0.44 -1.07
CA LEU A 53 8.29 -0.48 -0.76
C LEU A 53 7.17 -0.31 -1.78
N TRP A 54 6.64 -1.42 -2.29
CA TRP A 54 5.42 -1.43 -3.07
C TRP A 54 4.55 -2.59 -2.59
N VAL A 55 3.50 -2.26 -1.85
CA VAL A 55 2.49 -3.19 -1.37
C VAL A 55 1.38 -3.31 -2.40
N ARG A 56 1.04 -4.53 -2.76
CA ARG A 56 -0.17 -4.85 -3.52
C ARG A 56 -1.13 -5.62 -2.62
N PHE A 57 -2.33 -5.09 -2.46
CA PHE A 57 -3.50 -5.81 -2.00
C PHE A 57 -4.26 -6.36 -3.20
N GLN A 58 -4.67 -7.62 -3.14
CA GLN A 58 -5.54 -8.24 -4.14
C GLN A 58 -6.84 -8.70 -3.49
N GLU A 59 -7.97 -8.33 -4.11
CA GLU A 59 -9.28 -8.85 -3.73
C GLU A 59 -9.33 -10.36 -4.01
N VAL A 60 -9.94 -11.12 -3.10
CA VAL A 60 -10.21 -12.54 -3.29
C VAL A 60 -11.67 -12.80 -2.95
N THR A 61 -12.45 -13.22 -3.93
CA THR A 61 -13.88 -13.52 -3.77
C THR A 61 -14.13 -14.47 -2.60
N GLY A 62 -14.88 -14.01 -1.60
CA GLY A 62 -15.24 -14.80 -0.43
C GLY A 62 -14.15 -14.93 0.64
N ALA A 63 -13.07 -14.15 0.56
CA ALA A 63 -12.00 -14.10 1.54
C ALA A 63 -11.55 -12.65 1.84
N PRO A 64 -10.78 -12.39 2.91
CA PRO A 64 -10.31 -11.05 3.28
C PRO A 64 -9.30 -10.39 2.30
N GLY A 65 -9.07 -10.96 1.12
CA GLY A 65 -7.99 -10.59 0.21
C GLY A 65 -6.59 -10.94 0.74
N THR A 66 -5.56 -10.54 -0.02
CA THR A 66 -4.17 -10.84 0.32
C THR A 66 -3.24 -9.68 0.06
N PHE A 67 -2.18 -9.57 0.86
CA PHE A 67 -1.07 -8.64 0.68
C PHE A 67 0.15 -9.35 0.11
N SER A 68 0.85 -8.66 -0.78
CA SER A 68 2.14 -9.04 -1.34
C SER A 68 3.02 -7.81 -1.50
N VAL A 69 4.34 -8.01 -1.58
CA VAL A 69 5.29 -6.96 -1.98
C VAL A 69 5.67 -7.18 -3.44
N VAL A 70 5.56 -6.12 -4.25
CA VAL A 70 5.87 -6.11 -5.67
C VAL A 70 7.37 -5.84 -5.87
N ASP A 71 8.01 -6.60 -6.76
CA ASP A 71 9.36 -6.31 -7.20
C ASP A 71 9.33 -5.15 -8.21
N PRO A 72 9.91 -3.98 -7.87
CA PRO A 72 9.85 -2.80 -8.74
C PRO A 72 10.61 -2.98 -10.06
N LYS A 73 11.50 -3.98 -10.19
CA LYS A 73 12.25 -4.22 -11.43
C LYS A 73 11.41 -4.82 -12.54
N ASN A 74 10.39 -5.60 -12.19
CA ASN A 74 9.58 -6.35 -13.15
C ASN A 74 8.06 -6.20 -12.93
N GLY A 75 7.64 -5.55 -11.85
CA GLY A 75 6.23 -5.33 -11.52
C GLY A 75 5.51 -6.57 -10.99
N ASN A 76 6.22 -7.68 -10.75
CA ASN A 76 5.59 -8.92 -10.31
C ASN A 76 5.42 -8.96 -8.79
N PRO A 77 4.25 -9.39 -8.28
CA PRO A 77 4.06 -9.64 -6.86
C PRO A 77 4.88 -10.85 -6.41
N GLY A 78 5.49 -10.74 -5.23
CA GLY A 78 6.04 -11.88 -4.49
C GLY A 78 4.94 -12.74 -3.83
N PRO A 79 5.32 -13.62 -2.88
CA PRO A 79 4.37 -14.42 -2.13
C PRO A 79 3.29 -13.56 -1.44
N ALA A 80 2.03 -14.01 -1.54
CA ALA A 80 0.87 -13.30 -1.01
C ALA A 80 0.28 -14.01 0.22
N PHE A 81 -0.14 -13.23 1.22
CA PHE A 81 -0.70 -13.75 2.46
C PHE A 81 -1.86 -12.88 2.96
N ALA A 82 -2.78 -13.49 3.71
CA ALA A 82 -3.88 -12.78 4.34
C ALA A 82 -3.38 -11.83 5.46
N PRO A 83 -4.09 -10.72 5.73
CA PRO A 83 -3.88 -9.89 6.93
C PRO A 83 -4.03 -10.66 8.24
N GLY A 84 -3.55 -10.08 9.34
CA GLY A 84 -3.61 -10.63 10.70
C GLY A 84 -2.67 -11.82 10.95
N ARG A 85 -1.92 -12.28 9.95
CA ARG A 85 -0.95 -13.38 10.09
C ARG A 85 0.34 -12.90 10.75
N PRO A 86 1.08 -13.75 11.49
CA PRO A 86 2.39 -13.38 12.06
C PRO A 86 3.50 -13.20 10.99
N THR A 87 3.18 -13.42 9.71
CA THR A 87 4.09 -13.29 8.59
C THR A 87 4.50 -11.83 8.36
N ARG A 88 5.72 -11.65 7.86
CA ARG A 88 6.28 -10.36 7.46
C ARG A 88 6.62 -10.41 5.98
N LEU A 89 6.37 -9.31 5.27
CA LEU A 89 6.76 -9.12 3.88
C LEU A 89 7.84 -8.03 3.85
N GLU A 90 8.98 -8.32 3.22
CA GLU A 90 10.17 -7.47 3.37
C GLU A 90 10.79 -7.08 2.04
N THR A 91 11.34 -5.87 2.00
CA THR A 91 12.35 -5.43 1.03
C THR A 91 13.68 -5.22 1.76
N GLU A 92 14.71 -4.77 1.05
CA GLU A 92 15.95 -4.33 1.70
C GLU A 92 15.78 -3.07 2.57
N ALA A 93 14.69 -2.31 2.37
CA ALA A 93 14.48 -1.00 2.98
C ALA A 93 13.29 -0.95 3.96
N ALA A 94 12.31 -1.85 3.84
CA ALA A 94 11.09 -1.81 4.64
C ALA A 94 10.56 -3.20 4.97
N THR A 95 9.72 -3.25 6.00
CA THR A 95 8.97 -4.44 6.41
C THR A 95 7.50 -4.06 6.56
N LEU A 96 6.62 -4.85 5.93
CA LEU A 96 5.18 -4.87 6.18
C LEU A 96 4.85 -6.01 7.17
N TYR A 97 4.24 -5.67 8.29
CA TYR A 97 3.83 -6.60 9.33
C TYR A 97 2.37 -6.98 9.16
N LEU A 98 2.10 -8.21 8.74
CA LEU A 98 0.72 -8.63 8.51
C LEU A 98 -0.08 -8.75 9.82
N ALA A 99 0.57 -8.94 10.96
CA ALA A 99 -0.09 -9.05 12.25
C ALA A 99 -0.80 -7.74 12.68
N GLY A 100 -0.22 -6.58 12.31
CA GLY A 100 -0.80 -5.26 12.53
C GLY A 100 -1.55 -4.71 11.31
N SER A 101 -1.62 -5.47 10.22
CA SER A 101 -2.30 -5.06 8.98
C SER A 101 -3.70 -5.66 8.89
N ALA A 102 -4.61 -4.90 8.31
CA ALA A 102 -6.01 -5.26 8.19
C ALA A 102 -6.59 -4.75 6.87
N VAL A 103 -7.75 -5.32 6.52
CA VAL A 103 -8.56 -4.90 5.39
C VAL A 103 -9.95 -4.70 5.96
N ASP A 104 -10.45 -3.47 5.85
CA ASP A 104 -11.85 -3.17 6.02
C ASP A 104 -12.48 -2.94 4.64
N GLY A 105 -13.56 -3.65 4.40
CA GLY A 105 -14.16 -3.80 3.09
C GLY A 105 -15.60 -4.28 3.24
N PRO A 106 -16.33 -4.45 2.14
CA PRO A 106 -17.79 -4.38 2.03
C PRO A 106 -18.62 -4.94 3.21
N PRO A 107 -19.80 -4.34 3.51
CA PRO A 107 -20.66 -3.63 2.56
C PRO A 107 -20.40 -2.11 2.44
N GLY A 108 -20.04 -1.62 1.24
CA GLY A 108 -19.90 -0.20 0.93
C GLY A 108 -19.06 0.09 -0.33
N PRO A 109 -19.02 1.34 -0.84
CA PRO A 109 -18.22 1.73 -2.01
C PRO A 109 -16.75 2.04 -1.68
N ARG A 110 -16.31 1.72 -0.47
CA ARG A 110 -15.01 2.10 0.09
C ARG A 110 -14.29 0.88 0.62
N VAL A 111 -13.01 0.77 0.30
CA VAL A 111 -12.09 -0.22 0.84
C VAL A 111 -11.01 0.54 1.60
N GLU A 112 -10.68 0.07 2.79
CA GLU A 112 -9.61 0.61 3.62
C GLU A 112 -8.60 -0.50 3.96
N LEU A 113 -7.33 -0.18 3.78
CA LEU A 113 -6.21 -1.05 4.11
C LEU A 113 -5.45 -0.42 5.27
N THR A 114 -5.37 -1.12 6.40
CA THR A 114 -4.43 -0.76 7.46
C THR A 114 -3.11 -1.47 7.16
N LEU A 115 -2.02 -0.71 7.04
CA LEU A 115 -0.67 -1.18 6.76
C LEU A 115 0.24 -0.84 7.95
N ASP A 116 0.74 -1.85 8.64
CA ASP A 116 1.73 -1.70 9.71
C ASP A 116 3.14 -1.85 9.14
N LEU A 117 3.90 -0.76 9.12
CA LEU A 117 5.20 -0.68 8.46
C LEU A 117 6.32 -0.32 9.45
N SER A 118 7.50 -0.87 9.23
CA SER A 118 8.75 -0.33 9.77
C SER A 118 9.83 -0.25 8.70
N PHE A 119 10.84 0.58 8.95
CA PHE A 119 11.90 0.88 7.99
C PHE A 119 13.28 0.50 8.49
N LYS A 120 14.14 0.06 7.57
CA LYS A 120 15.51 -0.41 7.83
C LYS A 120 16.50 0.76 7.65
N PRO A 121 17.72 0.70 8.21
CA PRO A 121 18.71 1.79 8.08
C PRO A 121 19.01 2.21 6.64
N SER A 122 18.91 1.28 5.70
CA SER A 122 19.10 1.53 4.27
C SER A 122 18.07 2.52 3.69
N ALA A 123 16.92 2.76 4.34
CA ALA A 123 15.91 3.72 3.94
C ALA A 123 16.20 5.15 4.46
N ALA A 124 16.66 5.30 5.70
CA ALA A 124 16.98 6.63 6.25
C ALA A 124 18.25 7.24 5.62
N GLY A 125 19.22 6.42 5.23
CA GLY A 125 20.54 6.92 4.85
C GLY A 125 21.28 7.50 6.06
N ARG A 126 22.19 8.46 5.83
CA ARG A 126 23.03 9.02 6.90
C ARG A 126 22.35 10.13 7.69
N ASP A 127 21.55 10.96 7.01
CA ASP A 127 21.03 12.23 7.55
C ASP A 127 19.49 12.27 7.54
N GLY A 128 18.85 11.10 7.45
CA GLY A 128 17.42 10.97 7.19
C GLY A 128 17.07 11.17 5.71
N ARG A 129 15.88 10.70 5.32
CA ARG A 129 15.41 10.78 3.94
C ARG A 129 13.90 10.89 3.87
N THR A 130 13.43 11.69 2.91
CA THR A 130 12.01 11.91 2.64
C THR A 130 11.58 11.22 1.36
N TYR A 131 10.41 10.60 1.42
CA TYR A 131 9.79 9.80 0.38
C TYR A 131 8.38 10.32 0.08
N GLN A 132 7.96 10.20 -1.18
CA GLN A 132 6.57 10.31 -1.58
C GLN A 132 5.84 8.99 -1.30
N VAL A 133 4.57 9.11 -0.94
CA VAL A 133 3.62 8.00 -0.86
C VAL A 133 2.63 8.16 -1.99
N GLU A 134 2.50 7.12 -2.81
CA GLU A 134 1.58 7.10 -3.94
C GLU A 134 0.65 5.90 -3.88
N VAL A 135 -0.55 6.09 -4.42
CA VAL A 135 -1.60 5.09 -4.45
C VAL A 135 -2.22 4.93 -5.83
N LEU A 136 -2.70 3.72 -6.09
CA LEU A 136 -3.33 3.30 -7.33
C LEU A 136 -4.38 2.22 -7.02
N ALA A 137 -5.43 2.17 -7.84
CA ALA A 137 -6.36 1.05 -7.89
C ALA A 137 -6.48 0.54 -9.34
N ILE A 138 -6.56 -0.78 -9.47
CA ILE A 138 -6.79 -1.48 -10.73
C ILE A 138 -8.11 -2.20 -10.63
N ASP A 139 -8.91 -2.09 -11.69
CA ASP A 139 -10.22 -2.73 -11.76
C ASP A 139 -10.15 -4.14 -12.36
N ASP A 140 -11.24 -4.92 -12.27
CA ASP A 140 -11.32 -6.30 -12.79
C ASP A 140 -11.15 -6.39 -14.32
N ALA A 141 -11.32 -5.27 -15.04
CA ALA A 141 -11.05 -5.15 -16.47
C ALA A 141 -9.59 -4.76 -16.77
N GLY A 142 -8.78 -4.51 -15.73
CA GLY A 142 -7.39 -4.06 -15.82
C GLY A 142 -7.26 -2.55 -16.08
N GLU A 143 -8.33 -1.78 -15.94
CA GLU A 143 -8.32 -0.34 -16.15
C GLU A 143 -7.71 0.38 -14.91
N GLU A 144 -6.85 1.36 -15.18
CA GLU A 144 -6.21 2.17 -14.14
C GLU A 144 -5.97 3.63 -14.60
N GLN A 145 -5.70 4.52 -13.66
CA GLN A 145 -5.31 5.93 -13.93
C GLN A 145 -3.84 6.22 -13.63
N GLY A 146 -3.07 5.17 -13.32
CA GLY A 146 -1.71 5.29 -12.80
C GLY A 146 -1.66 5.74 -11.34
N PHE A 147 -0.43 5.80 -10.82
CA PHE A 147 -0.16 6.23 -9.45
C PHE A 147 -0.46 7.71 -9.24
N THR A 148 -1.03 8.01 -8.07
CA THR A 148 -1.34 9.36 -7.62
C THR A 148 -0.68 9.65 -6.28
N PRO A 149 -0.05 10.83 -6.10
CA PRO A 149 0.49 11.24 -4.80
C PRO A 149 -0.61 11.32 -3.73
N ALA A 150 -0.33 10.76 -2.57
CA ALA A 150 -1.26 10.71 -1.43
C ALA A 150 -0.64 11.12 -0.10
N GLY A 151 0.69 11.23 -0.01
CA GLY A 151 1.36 11.68 1.21
C GLY A 151 2.88 11.73 1.12
N VAL A 152 3.50 12.04 2.24
CA VAL A 152 4.95 12.18 2.41
C VAL A 152 5.39 11.48 3.68
N LEU A 153 6.52 10.76 3.60
CA LEU A 153 7.13 10.06 4.72
C LEU A 153 8.59 10.50 4.88
N THR A 154 8.97 10.93 6.07
CA THR A 154 10.37 11.12 6.47
C THR A 154 10.80 9.98 7.38
N ILE A 155 11.99 9.41 7.10
CA ILE A 155 12.60 8.34 7.90
C ILE A 155 13.92 8.87 8.45
N GLU A 156 14.12 8.79 9.77
CA GLU A 156 15.30 9.30 10.50
C GLU A 156 15.99 8.27 11.41
#